data_AF-A0A930SG97-F1
#
_entry.id   AF-A0A930SG97-F1
#
_cell.length_a   1.000
_cell.length_b   1.000
_cell.length_c   1.000
_cell.angle_alpha   90.00
_cell.angle_beta   90.00
_cell.angle_gamma   90.00
#
_symmetry.space_group_name_H-M   'P 1'
#
loop_
_entity.id
_entity.type
_entity.pdbx_description
1 polymer ?
#
loop_
_entity_poly.entity_id
_entity_poly.type
_entity_poly.pdbx_seq_one_letter_code
_entity_poly.pdbx_strand_id
1 'polypeptide(L)'
;MTKVAIKNENITSFGGIYHIMDVFSKLGFEKLTESVLGKRGRSGKAFSHGSIFGSLFFSYLCGGECLEDINALIGQFKQRPNTLLPSADTVGRGLKELAEKNIVYKSETSDKSYSFNTAEKLNTLLLRMIRRMGLIKVGSHVDLDFDHQFIPAHKFDAKYSYKQDHGYFPGWASIGGIIVGGENRDGNTNVKFHQEDTLRRTMDRVTSELGVVIERFRADCGSFSKEIIQTVEQRCNTFYIRATNCGSRYENFRQLKEWKSVELGYEKCDVTSINMDNLIEGRSYRLVVQRSPLKDKDGKQQTDMFGVIYTYRCILTNNWTSTEKDIITFYNERGASEKNFDIQNNDFGWAHLPFSFMAENMVFMMVTAMLKNFYLYLVRHISEKVKPLKKTSRLKAFILHFVSVPAKWVRTGRQNVLNLYTNKTYYAEIFIE
;
A
#
# COMPACT_ATOMS: atom_id res chain seq x y z
N MET A 1 45.66 -14.57 19.90
CA MET A 1 45.42 -13.91 18.59
C MET A 1 44.57 -14.82 17.73
N THR A 2 43.42 -14.35 17.26
CA THR A 2 42.57 -15.11 16.35
C THR A 2 43.16 -15.03 14.94
N LYS A 3 43.49 -16.18 14.33
CA LYS A 3 43.95 -16.24 12.94
C LYS A 3 42.75 -16.04 12.01
N VAL A 4 42.73 -14.93 11.28
CA VAL A 4 41.71 -14.66 10.26
C VAL A 4 42.12 -15.34 8.95
N ALA A 5 41.26 -16.19 8.40
CA ALA A 5 41.45 -16.83 7.10
C ALA A 5 40.28 -16.49 6.18
N ILE A 6 40.56 -15.89 5.02
CA ILE A 6 39.56 -15.54 4.02
C ILE A 6 39.46 -16.70 3.02
N LYS A 7 38.26 -17.25 2.87
CA LYS A 7 37.96 -18.31 1.89
C LYS A 7 36.97 -17.78 0.86
N ASN A 8 37.27 -18.01 -0.42
CA ASN A 8 36.41 -17.65 -1.54
C ASN A 8 35.68 -18.89 -2.05
N GLU A 9 34.75 -19.42 -1.26
CA GLU A 9 33.83 -20.46 -1.71
C GLU A 9 32.52 -19.84 -2.21
N ASN A 10 31.85 -20.51 -3.15
CA ASN A 10 30.53 -20.09 -3.67
C ASN A 10 29.41 -20.34 -2.63
N ILE A 11 29.48 -19.66 -1.50
CA ILE A 11 28.48 -19.68 -0.44
C ILE A 11 27.75 -18.33 -0.46
N THR A 12 26.42 -18.35 -0.50
CA THR A 12 25.58 -17.16 -0.34
C THR A 12 25.16 -16.99 1.12
N SER A 13 24.95 -15.76 1.56
CA SER A 13 24.35 -15.44 2.86
C SER A 13 22.81 -15.50 2.86
N PHE A 14 22.17 -15.69 1.69
CA PHE A 14 20.72 -15.53 1.51
C PHE A 14 20.04 -16.79 0.96
N GLY A 15 20.34 -17.98 1.49
CA GLY A 15 19.80 -19.25 1.01
C GLY A 15 18.27 -19.34 0.99
N GLY A 16 17.57 -18.64 1.89
CA GLY A 16 16.11 -18.59 1.92
C GLY A 16 15.50 -17.94 0.68
N ILE A 17 16.26 -17.11 -0.05
CA ILE A 17 15.79 -16.48 -1.28
C ILE A 17 15.47 -17.51 -2.36
N TYR A 18 16.15 -18.66 -2.39
CA TYR A 18 15.93 -19.66 -3.43
C TYR A 18 14.53 -20.27 -3.35
N HIS A 19 14.01 -20.50 -2.13
CA HIS A 19 12.61 -20.91 -1.97
C HIS A 19 11.65 -19.81 -2.44
N ILE A 20 11.94 -18.55 -2.13
CA ILE A 20 11.11 -17.42 -2.58
C ILE A 20 11.08 -17.34 -4.12
N MET A 21 12.22 -17.56 -4.78
CA MET A 21 12.31 -17.63 -6.24
C MET A 21 11.48 -18.78 -6.80
N ASP A 22 11.50 -19.96 -6.15
CA ASP A 22 10.67 -21.10 -6.53
C ASP A 22 9.18 -20.78 -6.37
N VAL A 23 8.77 -20.15 -5.27
CA VAL A 23 7.38 -19.69 -5.04
C VAL A 23 6.96 -18.68 -6.11
N PHE A 24 7.81 -17.70 -6.44
CA PHE A 24 7.55 -16.73 -7.50
C PHE A 24 7.31 -17.42 -8.86
N SER A 25 8.13 -18.42 -9.19
CA SER A 25 7.96 -19.23 -10.40
C SER A 25 6.70 -20.11 -10.35
N LYS A 26 6.41 -20.78 -9.22
CA LYS A 26 5.22 -21.64 -9.01
C LYS A 26 3.92 -20.83 -9.16
N LEU A 27 3.90 -19.58 -8.68
CA LEU A 27 2.75 -18.67 -8.87
C LEU A 27 2.55 -18.27 -10.34
N GLY A 28 3.53 -18.50 -11.21
CA GLY A 28 3.44 -18.25 -12.65
C GLY A 28 3.44 -16.75 -12.99
N PHE A 29 4.08 -15.93 -12.16
CA PHE A 29 4.08 -14.48 -12.34
C PHE A 29 4.74 -14.05 -13.65
N GLU A 30 5.74 -14.77 -14.16
CA GLU A 30 6.31 -14.46 -15.48
C GLU A 30 5.25 -14.48 -16.58
N LYS A 31 4.50 -15.59 -16.69
CA LYS A 31 3.40 -15.72 -17.66
C LYS A 31 2.30 -14.69 -17.43
N LEU A 32 1.98 -14.42 -16.16
CA LEU A 32 0.95 -13.43 -15.80
C LEU A 32 1.35 -12.02 -16.24
N THR A 33 2.58 -11.59 -15.94
CA THR A 33 3.09 -10.28 -16.35
C THR A 33 3.09 -10.14 -17.88
N GLU A 34 3.51 -11.17 -18.60
CA GLU A 34 3.50 -11.17 -20.07
C GLU A 34 2.07 -11.09 -20.64
N SER A 35 1.10 -11.74 -20.01
CA SER A 35 -0.30 -11.69 -20.46
C SER A 35 -0.95 -10.31 -20.33
N VAL A 36 -0.49 -9.48 -19.38
CA VAL A 36 -1.07 -8.15 -19.12
C VAL A 36 -0.25 -7.03 -19.78
N LEU A 37 1.08 -7.11 -19.70
CA LEU A 37 2.00 -6.08 -20.18
C LEU A 37 2.52 -6.36 -21.60
N GLY A 38 2.33 -7.58 -22.10
CA GLY A 38 2.89 -8.03 -23.36
C GLY A 38 4.35 -8.48 -23.25
N LYS A 39 4.85 -9.04 -24.36
CA LYS A 39 6.25 -9.43 -24.51
C LYS A 39 7.16 -8.21 -24.57
N ARG A 40 8.27 -8.28 -23.86
CA ARG A 40 9.31 -7.26 -23.91
C ARG A 40 10.31 -7.56 -25.02
N GLY A 41 10.56 -6.56 -25.87
CA GLY A 41 11.49 -6.67 -26.99
C GLY A 41 10.97 -7.52 -28.16
N ARG A 42 11.56 -7.32 -29.34
CA ARG A 42 11.26 -8.09 -30.56
C ARG A 42 12.18 -9.30 -30.74
N SER A 43 13.35 -9.28 -30.11
CA SER A 43 14.33 -10.38 -30.12
C SER A 43 14.14 -11.24 -28.87
N GLY A 44 14.20 -12.57 -29.01
CA GLY A 44 14.10 -13.51 -27.89
C GLY A 44 15.24 -13.45 -26.86
N LYS A 45 16.05 -12.38 -26.89
CA LYS A 45 17.18 -12.13 -25.97
C LYS A 45 16.85 -11.07 -24.90
N ALA A 46 15.71 -10.38 -25.01
CA ALA A 46 15.29 -9.41 -24.01
C ALA A 46 14.75 -10.11 -22.75
N PHE A 47 15.10 -9.58 -21.59
CA PHE A 47 14.51 -10.02 -20.32
C PHE A 47 13.02 -9.69 -20.28
N SER A 48 12.20 -10.65 -19.83
CA SER A 48 10.77 -10.46 -19.63
C SER A 48 10.49 -9.45 -18.51
N HIS A 49 9.29 -8.84 -18.51
CA HIS A 49 8.83 -8.00 -17.41
C HIS A 49 8.79 -8.77 -16.08
N GLY A 50 8.43 -10.06 -16.10
CA GLY A 50 8.47 -10.92 -14.93
C GLY A 50 9.87 -11.06 -14.33
N SER A 51 10.89 -11.21 -15.16
CA SER A 51 12.29 -11.29 -14.70
C SER A 51 12.80 -9.94 -14.17
N ILE A 52 12.34 -8.82 -14.74
CA ILE A 52 12.62 -7.47 -14.22
C ILE A 52 12.03 -7.31 -12.81
N PHE A 53 10.76 -7.69 -12.63
CA PHE A 53 10.08 -7.60 -11.34
C PHE A 53 10.71 -8.55 -10.33
N GLY A 54 11.05 -9.77 -10.75
CA GLY A 54 11.78 -10.74 -9.94
C GLY A 54 13.10 -10.18 -9.40
N SER A 55 13.96 -9.60 -10.26
CA SER A 55 15.21 -8.97 -9.81
C SER A 55 14.98 -7.92 -8.73
N LEU A 56 13.98 -7.04 -8.91
CA LEU A 56 13.66 -6.00 -7.94
C LEU A 56 13.13 -6.63 -6.63
N PHE A 57 12.22 -7.60 -6.73
CA PHE A 57 11.62 -8.26 -5.59
C PHE A 57 12.68 -8.96 -4.74
N PHE A 58 13.55 -9.74 -5.38
CA PHE A 58 14.57 -10.51 -4.66
C PHE A 58 15.62 -9.60 -4.03
N SER A 59 15.92 -8.44 -4.63
CA SER A 59 16.82 -7.45 -4.04
C SER A 59 16.28 -6.92 -2.70
N TYR A 60 15.05 -6.41 -2.70
CA TYR A 60 14.41 -5.91 -1.47
C TYR A 60 14.19 -7.01 -0.43
N LEU A 61 13.82 -8.22 -0.85
CA LEU A 61 13.68 -9.37 0.05
C LEU A 61 15.01 -9.87 0.64
N CYS A 62 16.15 -9.38 0.15
CA CYS A 62 17.47 -9.59 0.74
C CYS A 62 18.01 -8.35 1.47
N GLY A 63 17.19 -7.30 1.62
CA GLY A 63 17.55 -6.08 2.34
C GLY A 63 18.14 -4.96 1.49
N GLY A 64 17.99 -5.02 0.16
CA GLY A 64 18.31 -3.88 -0.71
C GLY A 64 17.36 -2.70 -0.45
N GLU A 65 17.89 -1.49 -0.55
CA GLU A 65 17.17 -0.24 -0.32
C GLU A 65 17.05 0.60 -1.60
N CYS A 66 17.99 0.42 -2.54
CA CYS A 66 17.99 1.10 -3.84
C CYS A 66 18.03 0.11 -5.03
N LEU A 67 17.85 0.64 -6.24
CA LEU A 67 17.81 -0.18 -7.46
C LEU A 67 19.21 -0.75 -7.79
N GLU A 68 20.25 -0.03 -7.45
CA GLU A 68 21.65 -0.38 -7.67
C GLU A 68 22.10 -1.60 -6.85
N ASP A 69 21.49 -1.85 -5.68
CA ASP A 69 21.77 -3.03 -4.83
C ASP A 69 21.54 -4.36 -5.56
N ILE A 70 20.72 -4.36 -6.61
CA ILE A 70 20.54 -5.51 -7.50
C ILE A 70 21.91 -6.01 -8.00
N ASN A 71 22.82 -5.10 -8.37
CA ASN A 71 24.13 -5.48 -8.90
C ASN A 71 25.02 -6.17 -7.85
N ALA A 72 24.87 -5.83 -6.57
CA ALA A 72 25.58 -6.49 -5.48
C ALA A 72 25.02 -7.89 -5.18
N LEU A 73 23.72 -8.09 -5.35
CA LEU A 73 23.03 -9.33 -5.00
C LEU A 73 22.92 -10.33 -6.17
N ILE A 74 22.96 -9.86 -7.41
CA ILE A 74 22.72 -10.70 -8.59
C ILE A 74 23.70 -11.88 -8.70
N GLY A 75 24.95 -11.71 -8.25
CA GLY A 75 25.94 -12.78 -8.23
C GLY A 75 25.51 -13.95 -7.33
N GLN A 76 24.81 -13.65 -6.23
CA GLN A 76 24.28 -14.65 -5.30
C GLN A 76 23.07 -15.38 -5.91
N PHE A 77 22.19 -14.65 -6.59
CA PHE A 77 21.01 -15.23 -7.25
C PHE A 77 21.41 -16.17 -8.40
N LYS A 78 22.45 -15.81 -9.16
CA LYS A 78 23.00 -16.63 -10.26
C LYS A 78 23.59 -17.97 -9.82
N GLN A 79 23.85 -18.18 -8.53
CA GLN A 79 24.30 -19.48 -8.03
C GLN A 79 23.19 -20.54 -8.13
N ARG A 80 21.91 -20.13 -8.16
CA ARG A 80 20.79 -21.06 -8.42
C ARG A 80 20.82 -21.52 -9.88
N PRO A 81 20.80 -22.84 -10.14
CA PRO A 81 20.81 -23.36 -11.50
C PRO A 81 19.71 -22.74 -12.38
N ASN A 82 20.03 -22.52 -13.66
CA ASN A 82 19.10 -21.96 -14.66
C ASN A 82 18.51 -20.59 -14.29
N THR A 83 19.14 -19.82 -13.41
CA THR A 83 18.70 -18.46 -13.06
C THR A 83 19.43 -17.43 -13.92
N LEU A 84 18.67 -16.70 -14.74
CA LEU A 84 19.15 -15.54 -15.47
C LEU A 84 18.31 -14.31 -15.08
N LEU A 85 18.95 -13.38 -14.38
CA LEU A 85 18.33 -12.14 -13.92
C LEU A 85 19.00 -10.91 -14.56
N PRO A 86 18.25 -9.83 -14.83
CA PRO A 86 18.80 -8.56 -15.33
C PRO A 86 19.57 -7.78 -14.26
N SER A 87 20.54 -6.98 -14.69
CA SER A 87 21.25 -5.97 -13.88
C SER A 87 20.34 -4.79 -13.52
N ALA A 88 20.78 -3.95 -12.57
CA ALA A 88 20.12 -2.71 -12.18
C ALA A 88 19.76 -1.84 -13.40
N ASP A 89 20.70 -1.56 -14.31
CA ASP A 89 20.44 -0.72 -15.49
C ASP A 89 19.36 -1.28 -16.41
N THR A 90 19.27 -2.61 -16.51
CA THR A 90 18.27 -3.28 -17.34
C THR A 90 16.90 -3.28 -16.67
N VAL A 91 16.87 -3.41 -15.34
CA VAL A 91 15.66 -3.25 -14.53
C VAL A 91 15.14 -1.82 -14.63
N GLY A 92 16.00 -0.82 -14.43
CA GLY A 92 15.62 0.60 -14.54
C GLY A 92 15.03 0.93 -15.91
N ARG A 93 15.66 0.50 -17.00
CA ARG A 93 15.11 0.68 -18.36
C ARG A 93 13.77 -0.04 -18.54
N GLY A 94 13.66 -1.27 -18.08
CA GLY A 94 12.42 -2.05 -18.17
C GLY A 94 11.25 -1.43 -17.41
N LEU A 95 11.50 -0.79 -16.27
CA LEU A 95 10.47 -0.05 -15.54
C LEU A 95 10.05 1.23 -16.27
N LYS A 96 11.01 1.98 -16.83
CA LYS A 96 10.71 3.19 -17.62
C LYS A 96 9.88 2.90 -18.87
N GLU A 97 10.10 1.76 -19.52
CA GLU A 97 9.33 1.32 -20.68
C GLU A 97 7.83 1.10 -20.37
N LEU A 98 7.48 0.85 -19.11
CA LEU A 98 6.09 0.65 -18.66
C LEU A 98 5.39 1.97 -18.27
N ALA A 99 6.09 3.11 -18.34
CA ALA A 99 5.52 4.39 -17.95
C ALA A 99 4.42 4.82 -18.93
N GLU A 100 3.25 5.14 -18.38
CA GLU A 100 2.13 5.71 -19.13
C GLU A 100 2.21 7.24 -19.09
N LYS A 101 1.73 7.92 -20.14
CA LYS A 101 1.72 9.38 -20.18
C LYS A 101 0.79 9.95 -19.11
N ASN A 102 1.21 11.06 -18.51
CA ASN A 102 0.37 11.78 -17.55
C ASN A 102 -0.84 12.40 -18.26
N ILE A 103 -1.99 12.38 -17.58
CA ILE A 103 -3.19 13.11 -17.94
C ILE A 103 -3.12 14.46 -17.23
N VAL A 104 -3.32 15.55 -17.97
CA VAL A 104 -3.27 16.91 -17.42
C VAL A 104 -4.69 17.45 -17.33
N TYR A 105 -5.12 17.77 -16.12
CA TYR A 105 -6.40 18.41 -15.85
C TYR A 105 -6.19 19.89 -15.56
N LYS A 106 -7.00 20.74 -16.18
CA LYS A 106 -7.01 22.18 -15.93
C LYS A 106 -8.11 22.52 -14.94
N SER A 107 -7.75 23.18 -13.86
CA SER A 107 -8.70 23.74 -12.91
C SER A 107 -9.33 25.00 -13.49
N GLU A 108 -10.63 24.98 -13.74
CA GLU A 108 -11.39 26.13 -14.24
C GLU A 108 -11.34 27.32 -13.27
N THR A 109 -11.22 27.05 -11.96
CA THR A 109 -11.26 28.09 -10.92
C THR A 109 -9.91 28.75 -10.67
N SER A 110 -8.80 28.06 -10.93
CA SER A 110 -7.46 28.55 -10.57
C SER A 110 -6.52 28.68 -11.77
N ASP A 111 -6.96 28.32 -12.98
CA ASP A 111 -6.17 28.22 -14.22
C ASP A 111 -4.85 27.43 -14.06
N LYS A 112 -4.79 26.57 -13.03
CA LYS A 112 -3.64 25.71 -12.75
C LYS A 112 -3.88 24.37 -13.40
N SER A 113 -2.82 23.82 -13.98
CA SER A 113 -2.81 22.48 -14.54
C SER A 113 -2.19 21.50 -13.54
N TYR A 114 -2.82 20.35 -13.37
CA TYR A 114 -2.34 19.28 -12.49
C TYR A 114 -2.21 17.98 -13.28
N SER A 115 -1.08 17.30 -13.09
CA SER A 115 -0.77 16.05 -13.76
C SER A 115 -1.20 14.86 -12.91
N PHE A 116 -1.79 13.86 -13.55
CA PHE A 116 -2.22 12.60 -12.96
C PHE A 116 -1.66 11.43 -13.75
N ASN A 117 -1.33 10.33 -13.07
CA ASN A 117 -0.90 9.08 -13.69
C ASN A 117 -1.74 7.92 -13.15
N THR A 118 -2.53 7.33 -14.04
CA THR A 118 -3.50 6.28 -13.70
C THR A 118 -2.89 4.88 -13.71
N ALA A 119 -1.76 4.67 -14.42
CA ALA A 119 -1.04 3.40 -14.54
C ALA A 119 -1.97 2.18 -14.72
N GLU A 120 -2.87 2.25 -15.71
CA GLU A 120 -4.02 1.36 -15.81
C GLU A 120 -3.61 -0.11 -15.92
N LYS A 121 -2.63 -0.42 -16.80
CA LYS A 121 -2.17 -1.80 -16.99
C LYS A 121 -1.52 -2.39 -15.74
N LEU A 122 -0.79 -1.56 -15.00
CA LEU A 122 -0.12 -2.00 -13.76
C LEU A 122 -1.12 -2.21 -12.63
N ASN A 123 -2.16 -1.37 -12.53
CA ASN A 123 -3.23 -1.59 -11.57
C ASN A 123 -3.99 -2.89 -11.87
N THR A 124 -4.27 -3.19 -13.13
CA THR A 124 -4.87 -4.48 -13.53
C THR A 124 -3.94 -5.64 -13.18
N LEU A 125 -2.65 -5.53 -13.46
CA LEU A 125 -1.67 -6.56 -13.10
C LEU A 125 -1.61 -6.80 -11.58
N LEU A 126 -1.61 -5.73 -10.77
CA LEU A 126 -1.60 -5.80 -9.31
C LEU A 126 -2.77 -6.65 -8.79
N LEU A 127 -3.98 -6.38 -9.27
CA LEU A 127 -5.19 -7.10 -8.89
C LEU A 127 -5.16 -8.57 -9.35
N ARG A 128 -4.68 -8.84 -10.57
CA ARG A 128 -4.52 -10.22 -11.05
C ARG A 128 -3.48 -10.99 -10.26
N MET A 129 -2.40 -10.35 -9.82
CA MET A 129 -1.41 -10.96 -8.92
C MET A 129 -2.02 -11.28 -7.55
N ILE A 130 -2.82 -10.37 -6.97
CA ILE A 130 -3.56 -10.59 -5.71
C ILE A 130 -4.49 -11.81 -5.83
N ARG A 131 -5.25 -11.90 -6.93
CA ARG A 131 -6.12 -13.04 -7.23
C ARG A 131 -5.33 -14.34 -7.38
N ARG A 132 -4.19 -14.30 -8.07
CA ARG A 132 -3.30 -15.47 -8.25
C ARG A 132 -2.71 -15.97 -6.94
N MET A 133 -2.36 -15.06 -6.03
CA MET A 133 -1.88 -15.38 -4.69
C MET A 133 -3.00 -15.84 -3.73
N GLY A 134 -4.28 -15.70 -4.11
CA GLY A 134 -5.41 -16.02 -3.24
C GLY A 134 -5.49 -15.14 -1.99
N LEU A 135 -4.92 -13.93 -2.03
CA LEU A 135 -4.91 -13.01 -0.88
C LEU A 135 -6.30 -12.48 -0.53
N ILE A 136 -7.17 -12.37 -1.53
CA ILE A 136 -8.58 -11.96 -1.42
C ILE A 136 -9.41 -12.99 -2.19
N LYS A 137 -10.49 -13.49 -1.56
CA LYS A 137 -11.34 -14.53 -2.14
C LYS A 137 -12.39 -13.90 -3.06
N VAL A 138 -12.63 -14.53 -4.21
CA VAL A 138 -13.73 -14.13 -5.11
C VAL A 138 -15.06 -14.28 -4.37
N GLY A 139 -15.95 -13.32 -4.55
CA GLY A 139 -17.26 -13.25 -3.88
C GLY A 139 -17.21 -12.78 -2.44
N SER A 140 -16.04 -12.45 -1.88
CA SER A 140 -15.97 -11.93 -0.51
C SER A 140 -16.47 -10.49 -0.43
N HIS A 141 -17.08 -10.16 0.70
CA HIS A 141 -17.40 -8.80 1.11
C HIS A 141 -16.15 -8.17 1.74
N VAL A 142 -15.74 -7.00 1.23
CA VAL A 142 -14.47 -6.36 1.60
C VAL A 142 -14.66 -4.95 2.14
N ASP A 143 -13.74 -4.56 3.02
CA ASP A 143 -13.60 -3.20 3.50
C ASP A 143 -12.51 -2.49 2.70
N LEU A 144 -12.87 -1.43 1.99
CA LEU A 144 -11.96 -0.66 1.16
C LEU A 144 -11.58 0.64 1.86
N ASP A 145 -10.29 0.78 2.13
CA ASP A 145 -9.68 2.00 2.67
C ASP A 145 -9.06 2.81 1.55
N PHE A 146 -9.32 4.11 1.51
CA PHE A 146 -8.66 5.03 0.59
C PHE A 146 -8.06 6.21 1.33
N ASP A 147 -6.77 6.43 1.12
CA ASP A 147 -6.03 7.53 1.70
C ASP A 147 -4.98 8.05 0.70
N HIS A 148 -4.61 9.32 0.88
CA HIS A 148 -3.52 9.92 0.13
C HIS A 148 -2.26 9.94 0.98
N GLN A 149 -1.14 9.61 0.35
CA GLN A 149 0.16 9.65 1.00
C GLN A 149 1.03 10.69 0.30
N PHE A 150 1.49 11.71 1.05
CA PHE A 150 2.53 12.59 0.52
C PHE A 150 3.86 11.85 0.51
N ILE A 151 4.55 11.90 -0.61
CA ILE A 151 5.88 11.31 -0.75
C ILE A 151 6.85 12.46 -1.06
N PRO A 152 7.64 12.88 -0.07
CA PRO A 152 8.73 13.83 -0.27
C PRO A 152 9.66 13.32 -1.37
N ALA A 153 9.85 14.12 -2.41
CA ALA A 153 10.69 13.77 -3.53
C ALA A 153 11.24 15.04 -4.17
N HIS A 154 12.57 15.18 -4.19
CA HIS A 154 13.26 16.26 -4.91
C HIS A 154 13.59 15.81 -6.33
N LYS A 155 12.55 15.47 -7.10
CA LYS A 155 12.67 15.01 -8.50
C LYS A 155 12.47 16.17 -9.47
N PHE A 156 12.89 15.97 -10.71
CA PHE A 156 12.91 17.02 -11.72
C PHE A 156 11.54 17.68 -11.92
N ASP A 157 10.46 16.89 -11.93
CA ASP A 157 9.09 17.39 -12.11
C ASP A 157 8.31 17.58 -10.80
N ALA A 158 8.93 17.37 -9.63
CA ALA A 158 8.25 17.45 -8.35
C ALA A 158 7.85 18.88 -7.99
N LYS A 159 6.60 19.05 -7.54
CA LYS A 159 6.01 20.36 -7.21
C LYS A 159 6.00 20.58 -5.69
N TYR A 160 6.16 21.84 -5.28
CA TYR A 160 6.09 22.23 -3.88
C TYR A 160 4.67 22.07 -3.35
N SER A 161 4.51 21.28 -2.30
CA SER A 161 3.23 20.93 -1.69
C SER A 161 2.88 21.86 -0.54
N TYR A 162 1.59 21.88 -0.18
CA TYR A 162 1.12 22.49 1.07
C TYR A 162 1.68 21.78 2.33
N LYS A 163 2.27 20.59 2.18
CA LYS A 163 3.07 19.90 3.21
C LYS A 163 4.47 20.49 3.42
N GLN A 164 4.74 21.67 2.83
CA GLN A 164 5.97 22.44 2.94
C GLN A 164 7.22 21.74 2.37
N ASP A 165 7.03 20.84 1.41
CA ASP A 165 8.12 20.13 0.73
C ASP A 165 7.76 19.80 -0.73
N HIS A 166 8.76 19.51 -1.56
CA HIS A 166 8.58 19.01 -2.92
C HIS A 166 8.24 17.52 -2.90
N GLY A 167 7.31 17.10 -3.74
CA GLY A 167 7.00 15.68 -3.87
C GLY A 167 5.78 15.39 -4.72
N TYR A 168 5.25 14.19 -4.52
CA TYR A 168 4.02 13.71 -5.17
C TYR A 168 2.95 13.41 -4.11
N PHE A 169 1.69 13.41 -4.52
CA PHE A 169 0.55 13.20 -3.62
C PHE A 169 -0.36 12.04 -4.07
N PRO A 170 0.18 10.82 -4.25
CA PRO A 170 -0.58 9.68 -4.76
C PRO A 170 -1.73 9.27 -3.83
N GLY A 171 -2.81 8.77 -4.45
CA GLY A 171 -3.94 8.15 -3.78
C GLY A 171 -3.87 6.64 -3.87
N TRP A 172 -4.03 5.95 -2.75
CA TRP A 172 -3.91 4.50 -2.66
C TRP A 172 -5.13 3.88 -1.99
N ALA A 173 -5.58 2.78 -2.56
CA ALA A 173 -6.63 1.94 -1.99
C ALA A 173 -6.05 0.67 -1.38
N SER A 174 -6.59 0.24 -0.25
CA SER A 174 -6.18 -1.01 0.40
C SER A 174 -7.34 -1.79 1.03
N ILE A 175 -7.19 -3.10 1.14
CA ILE A 175 -8.14 -4.03 1.77
C ILE A 175 -7.38 -4.86 2.80
N GLY A 176 -7.67 -4.67 4.09
CA GLY A 176 -7.00 -5.42 5.17
C GLY A 176 -5.46 -5.34 5.11
N GLY A 177 -4.94 -4.19 4.67
CA GLY A 177 -3.51 -3.96 4.45
C GLY A 177 -2.94 -4.52 3.15
N ILE A 178 -3.72 -5.10 2.25
CA ILE A 178 -3.28 -5.42 0.89
C ILE A 178 -3.50 -4.18 0.01
N ILE A 179 -2.49 -3.71 -0.72
CA ILE A 179 -2.66 -2.56 -1.63
C ILE A 179 -3.39 -3.06 -2.88
N VAL A 180 -4.52 -2.45 -3.24
CA VAL A 180 -5.36 -2.92 -4.35
C VAL A 180 -5.39 -1.97 -5.54
N GLY A 181 -4.90 -0.75 -5.38
CA GLY A 181 -4.70 0.16 -6.49
C GLY A 181 -4.15 1.50 -6.05
N GLY A 182 -3.63 2.25 -7.00
CA GLY A 182 -3.22 3.63 -6.75
C GLY A 182 -3.05 4.42 -8.03
N GLU A 183 -3.09 5.74 -7.87
CA GLU A 183 -2.85 6.72 -8.93
C GLU A 183 -1.95 7.82 -8.37
N ASN A 184 -0.99 8.27 -9.18
CA ASN A 184 -0.06 9.32 -8.77
C ASN A 184 -0.50 10.68 -9.31
N ARG A 185 -0.12 11.75 -8.61
CA ARG A 185 -0.41 13.13 -9.00
C ARG A 185 0.56 14.12 -8.39
N ASP A 186 0.57 15.33 -8.95
CA ASP A 186 1.44 16.41 -8.51
C ASP A 186 1.24 16.74 -7.01
N GLY A 187 2.34 17.03 -6.31
CA GLY A 187 2.36 17.33 -4.87
C GLY A 187 1.53 18.54 -4.44
N ASN A 188 1.27 19.47 -5.36
CA ASN A 188 0.50 20.69 -5.14
C ASN A 188 -1.00 20.54 -5.46
N THR A 189 -1.44 19.37 -5.93
CA THR A 189 -2.83 19.12 -6.28
C THR A 189 -3.70 19.09 -5.03
N ASN A 190 -4.85 19.77 -5.08
CA ASN A 190 -5.85 19.65 -4.02
C ASN A 190 -6.35 18.20 -3.96
N VAL A 191 -6.43 17.64 -2.77
CA VAL A 191 -6.81 16.23 -2.56
C VAL A 191 -8.16 15.86 -3.16
N LYS A 192 -9.10 16.81 -3.20
CA LYS A 192 -10.46 16.66 -3.75
C LYS A 192 -10.50 16.69 -5.27
N PHE A 193 -9.50 17.30 -5.93
CA PHE A 193 -9.52 17.56 -7.36
C PHE A 193 -9.43 16.24 -8.15
N HIS A 194 -10.46 15.96 -8.96
CA HIS A 194 -10.64 14.70 -9.72
C HIS A 194 -10.51 13.42 -8.87
N GLN A 195 -10.77 13.50 -7.57
CA GLN A 195 -10.70 12.31 -6.72
C GLN A 195 -11.84 11.33 -7.03
N GLU A 196 -13.02 11.82 -7.44
CA GLU A 196 -14.12 10.94 -7.84
C GLU A 196 -13.73 10.06 -9.03
N ASP A 197 -12.92 10.57 -9.96
CA ASP A 197 -12.44 9.83 -11.11
C ASP A 197 -11.49 8.69 -10.70
N THR A 198 -10.56 8.97 -9.78
CA THR A 198 -9.64 7.97 -9.22
C THR A 198 -10.40 6.89 -8.44
N LEU A 199 -11.36 7.27 -7.60
CA LEU A 199 -12.17 6.35 -6.81
C LEU A 199 -13.05 5.48 -7.71
N ARG A 200 -13.72 6.08 -8.69
CA ARG A 200 -14.53 5.37 -9.70
C ARG A 200 -13.70 4.28 -10.38
N ARG A 201 -12.57 4.65 -10.99
CA ARG A 201 -11.69 3.70 -11.69
C ARG A 201 -11.18 2.60 -10.76
N THR A 202 -10.79 2.97 -9.53
CA THR A 202 -10.23 2.01 -8.57
C THR A 202 -11.28 1.01 -8.11
N MET A 203 -12.47 1.48 -7.70
CA MET A 203 -13.56 0.62 -7.23
C MET A 203 -14.11 -0.27 -8.34
N ASP A 204 -14.31 0.26 -9.55
CA ASP A 204 -14.78 -0.51 -10.71
C ASP A 204 -13.78 -1.62 -11.07
N ARG A 205 -12.47 -1.31 -11.02
CA ARG A 205 -11.41 -2.29 -11.29
C ARG A 205 -11.30 -3.35 -10.19
N VAL A 206 -11.39 -2.95 -8.92
CA VAL A 206 -11.38 -3.88 -7.78
C VAL A 206 -12.53 -4.89 -7.90
N THR A 207 -13.74 -4.41 -8.15
CA THR A 207 -14.92 -5.27 -8.31
C THR A 207 -14.81 -6.20 -9.53
N SER A 208 -14.39 -5.67 -10.68
CA SER A 208 -14.31 -6.46 -11.92
C SER A 208 -13.16 -7.48 -11.95
N GLU A 209 -11.95 -7.11 -11.50
CA GLU A 209 -10.78 -8.00 -11.59
C GLU A 209 -10.69 -9.00 -10.41
N LEU A 210 -11.06 -8.57 -9.18
CA LEU A 210 -11.08 -9.47 -8.02
C LEU A 210 -12.41 -10.21 -7.85
N GLY A 211 -13.51 -9.71 -8.43
CA GLY A 211 -14.84 -10.30 -8.26
C GLY A 211 -15.35 -10.20 -6.83
N VAL A 212 -15.12 -9.07 -6.16
CA VAL A 212 -15.51 -8.82 -4.76
C VAL A 212 -16.65 -7.82 -4.66
N VAL A 213 -17.36 -7.83 -3.53
CA VAL A 213 -18.36 -6.80 -3.21
C VAL A 213 -17.76 -5.86 -2.19
N ILE A 214 -17.73 -4.56 -2.50
CA ILE A 214 -17.26 -3.55 -1.55
C ILE A 214 -18.39 -3.30 -0.54
N GLU A 215 -18.26 -3.87 0.65
CA GLU A 215 -19.28 -3.76 1.70
C GLU A 215 -19.16 -2.42 2.42
N ARG A 216 -17.94 -2.06 2.80
CA ARG A 216 -17.66 -0.86 3.58
C ARG A 216 -16.54 -0.06 2.94
N PHE A 217 -16.73 1.24 2.80
CA PHE A 217 -15.71 2.16 2.31
C PHE A 217 -15.32 3.16 3.40
N ARG A 218 -14.02 3.40 3.61
CA ARG A 218 -13.51 4.39 4.57
C ARG A 218 -12.55 5.37 3.90
N ALA A 219 -12.74 6.67 4.14
CA ALA A 219 -11.86 7.71 3.62
C ALA A 219 -11.80 8.97 4.51
N ASP A 220 -10.79 9.80 4.26
CA ASP A 220 -10.47 10.98 5.06
C ASP A 220 -11.34 12.19 4.73
N CYS A 221 -11.09 13.31 5.42
CA CYS A 221 -11.77 14.57 5.13
C CYS A 221 -11.37 15.21 3.81
N GLY A 222 -10.25 14.79 3.23
CA GLY A 222 -9.89 15.06 1.85
C GLY A 222 -10.93 14.53 0.86
N SER A 223 -11.69 13.50 1.24
CA SER A 223 -12.71 12.85 0.40
C SER A 223 -14.13 13.40 0.60
N PHE A 224 -14.29 14.45 1.41
CA PHE A 224 -15.60 15.06 1.67
C PHE A 224 -15.99 16.03 0.54
N SER A 225 -16.59 15.50 -0.52
CA SER A 225 -17.25 16.23 -1.62
C SER A 225 -18.55 15.54 -2.06
N LYS A 226 -19.49 16.30 -2.61
CA LYS A 226 -20.80 15.78 -3.06
C LYS A 226 -20.64 14.71 -4.15
N GLU A 227 -19.77 14.98 -5.11
CA GLU A 227 -19.49 14.15 -6.29
C GLU A 227 -18.83 12.82 -5.88
N ILE A 228 -17.92 12.89 -4.91
CA ILE A 228 -17.24 11.72 -4.34
C ILE A 228 -18.26 10.82 -3.63
N ILE A 229 -19.11 11.40 -2.78
CA ILE A 229 -20.12 10.64 -2.02
C ILE A 229 -21.07 9.94 -2.97
N GLN A 230 -21.58 10.62 -4.01
CA GLN A 230 -22.45 9.99 -5.02
C GLN A 230 -21.75 8.85 -5.76
N THR A 231 -20.47 9.01 -6.09
CA THR A 231 -19.69 7.98 -6.80
C THR A 231 -19.47 6.74 -5.95
N VAL A 232 -19.15 6.94 -4.66
CA VAL A 232 -18.90 5.88 -3.68
C VAL A 232 -20.18 5.16 -3.30
N GLU A 233 -21.27 5.88 -3.04
CA GLU A 233 -22.58 5.30 -2.68
C GLU A 233 -23.09 4.30 -3.73
N GLN A 234 -22.82 4.54 -5.01
CA GLN A 234 -23.20 3.64 -6.10
C GLN A 234 -22.38 2.33 -6.15
N ARG A 235 -21.24 2.27 -5.45
CA ARG A 235 -20.22 1.22 -5.58
C ARG A 235 -19.91 0.49 -4.27
N CYS A 236 -20.53 0.89 -3.17
CA CYS A 236 -20.43 0.20 -1.89
C CYS A 236 -21.75 0.21 -1.13
N ASN A 237 -21.95 -0.77 -0.25
CA ASN A 237 -23.15 -0.85 0.57
C ASN A 237 -23.16 0.22 1.67
N THR A 238 -22.04 0.40 2.36
CA THR A 238 -21.91 1.43 3.40
C THR A 238 -20.61 2.21 3.25
N PHE A 239 -20.64 3.51 3.58
CA PHE A 239 -19.44 4.35 3.57
C PHE A 239 -19.26 5.11 4.89
N TYR A 240 -18.02 5.48 5.16
CA TYR A 240 -17.60 6.25 6.33
C TYR A 240 -16.56 7.27 5.89
N ILE A 241 -16.98 8.52 5.72
CA ILE A 241 -16.12 9.62 5.28
C ILE A 241 -16.04 10.66 6.37
N ARG A 242 -14.83 11.06 6.77
CA ARG A 242 -14.68 12.11 7.77
C ARG A 242 -15.15 13.45 7.20
N ALA A 243 -16.10 14.09 7.85
CA ALA A 243 -16.57 15.40 7.39
C ALA A 243 -15.63 16.51 7.87
N THR A 244 -15.39 17.50 7.00
CA THR A 244 -14.64 18.71 7.40
C THR A 244 -15.51 19.56 8.32
N ASN A 245 -15.00 19.96 9.49
CA ASN A 245 -15.74 20.85 10.38
C ASN A 245 -15.70 22.29 9.83
N CYS A 246 -16.85 22.85 9.49
CA CYS A 246 -16.98 24.28 9.15
C CYS A 246 -17.44 25.07 10.39
N GLY A 247 -17.08 26.37 10.46
CA GLY A 247 -17.43 27.26 11.59
C GLY A 247 -18.93 27.25 11.93
N SER A 248 -19.79 27.27 10.91
CA SER A 248 -21.26 27.17 11.07
C SER A 248 -21.73 25.85 11.69
N ARG A 249 -20.98 24.75 11.53
CA ARG A 249 -21.31 23.47 12.16
C ARG A 249 -20.96 23.45 13.64
N TYR A 250 -19.96 24.21 14.09
CA TYR A 250 -19.62 24.30 15.52
C TYR A 250 -20.76 24.93 16.33
N GLU A 251 -21.45 25.92 15.80
CA GLU A 251 -22.60 26.54 16.46
C GLU A 251 -23.76 25.54 16.60
N ASN A 252 -24.05 24.78 15.54
CA ASN A 252 -25.04 23.70 15.59
C ASN A 252 -24.66 22.60 16.59
N PHE A 253 -23.40 22.18 16.64
CA PHE A 253 -22.94 21.15 17.59
C PHE A 253 -22.97 21.63 19.04
N ARG A 254 -22.74 22.93 19.29
CA ARG A 254 -22.86 23.52 20.64
C ARG A 254 -24.30 23.54 21.15
N GLN A 255 -25.27 23.58 20.24
CA GLN A 255 -26.70 23.55 20.59
C GLN A 255 -27.24 22.14 20.85
N LEU A 256 -26.50 21.09 20.47
CA LEU A 256 -26.89 19.70 20.75
C LEU A 256 -26.81 19.42 22.25
N LYS A 257 -27.92 18.98 22.84
CA LYS A 257 -28.04 18.67 24.27
C LYS A 257 -27.82 17.19 24.61
N GLU A 258 -28.03 16.30 23.65
CA GLU A 258 -27.99 14.85 23.87
C GLU A 258 -26.62 14.28 23.47
N TRP A 259 -25.74 14.19 24.47
CA TRP A 259 -24.41 13.61 24.34
C TRP A 259 -24.33 12.33 25.16
N LYS A 260 -23.86 11.25 24.54
CA LYS A 260 -23.60 9.98 25.22
C LYS A 260 -22.11 9.84 25.47
N SER A 261 -21.70 9.76 26.74
CA SER A 261 -20.31 9.49 27.09
C SER A 261 -19.97 8.04 26.79
N VAL A 262 -18.91 7.83 26.01
CA VAL A 262 -18.43 6.54 25.56
C VAL A 262 -16.92 6.45 25.76
N GLU A 263 -16.47 5.30 26.23
CA GLU A 263 -15.06 4.98 26.34
C GLU A 263 -14.60 4.29 25.04
N LEU A 264 -13.67 4.94 24.33
CA LEU A 264 -13.02 4.45 23.12
C LEU A 264 -11.55 4.17 23.44
N GLY A 265 -11.21 2.91 23.65
CA GLY A 265 -9.88 2.53 24.12
C GLY A 265 -9.63 3.02 25.54
N TYR A 266 -8.69 3.95 25.72
CA TYR A 266 -8.33 4.57 27.01
C TYR A 266 -8.86 6.00 27.17
N GLU A 267 -9.56 6.55 26.17
CA GLU A 267 -10.08 7.92 26.20
C GLU A 267 -11.60 7.94 26.36
N LYS A 268 -12.08 8.78 27.30
CA LYS A 268 -13.49 9.12 27.42
C LYS A 268 -13.82 10.24 26.43
N CYS A 269 -14.78 9.99 25.55
CA CYS A 269 -15.29 10.97 24.61
C CYS A 269 -16.81 10.97 24.62
N ASP A 270 -17.40 12.08 24.24
CA ASP A 270 -18.85 12.15 24.07
C ASP A 270 -19.20 12.00 22.59
N VAL A 271 -20.25 11.23 22.32
CA VAL A 271 -20.71 10.95 20.96
C VAL A 271 -22.20 11.27 20.82
N THR A 272 -22.58 11.70 19.63
CA THR A 272 -23.97 11.94 19.24
C THR A 272 -24.11 11.71 17.74
N SER A 273 -25.33 11.60 17.23
CA SER A 273 -25.57 11.55 15.78
C SER A 273 -26.67 12.51 15.38
N ILE A 274 -26.52 13.12 14.19
CA ILE A 274 -27.51 14.03 13.61
C ILE A 274 -27.84 13.60 12.18
N ASN A 275 -29.06 13.89 11.76
CA ASN A 275 -29.48 13.73 10.37
C ASN A 275 -28.91 14.87 9.53
N MET A 276 -28.42 14.53 8.34
CA MET A 276 -27.88 15.47 7.37
C MET A 276 -28.59 15.27 6.04
N ASP A 277 -29.69 16.01 5.87
CA ASP A 277 -30.59 15.89 4.70
C ASP A 277 -30.26 16.91 3.59
N ASN A 278 -29.39 17.89 3.90
CA ASN A 278 -29.13 19.04 3.01
C ASN A 278 -27.92 18.87 2.10
N LEU A 279 -27.23 17.71 2.12
CA LEU A 279 -26.00 17.51 1.34
C LEU A 279 -26.30 17.12 -0.11
N ILE A 280 -27.26 16.21 -0.30
CA ILE A 280 -27.73 15.73 -1.60
C ILE A 280 -29.25 15.70 -1.54
N GLU A 281 -29.89 16.37 -2.50
CA GLU A 281 -31.34 16.44 -2.58
C GLU A 281 -31.96 15.03 -2.63
N GLY A 282 -32.93 14.77 -1.75
CA GLY A 282 -33.60 13.47 -1.64
C GLY A 282 -32.81 12.37 -0.93
N ARG A 283 -31.67 12.67 -0.29
CA ARG A 283 -30.86 11.69 0.46
C ARG A 283 -30.59 12.16 1.88
N SER A 284 -30.93 11.31 2.84
CA SER A 284 -30.64 11.51 4.27
C SER A 284 -29.43 10.72 4.69
N TYR A 285 -28.42 11.41 5.20
CA TYR A 285 -27.21 10.78 5.76
C TYR A 285 -27.15 10.94 7.28
N ARG A 286 -26.43 10.04 7.94
CA ARG A 286 -26.13 10.14 9.36
C ARG A 286 -24.76 10.76 9.55
N LEU A 287 -24.70 11.83 10.33
CA LEU A 287 -23.45 12.44 10.77
C LEU A 287 -23.19 12.05 12.23
N VAL A 288 -22.24 11.17 12.46
CA VAL A 288 -21.78 10.80 13.81
C VAL A 288 -20.75 11.82 14.25
N VAL A 289 -20.99 12.47 15.39
CA VAL A 289 -20.15 13.53 15.94
C VAL A 289 -19.53 13.02 17.23
N GLN A 290 -18.20 13.00 17.27
CA GLN A 290 -17.39 12.77 18.45
C GLN A 290 -16.85 14.11 18.93
N ARG A 291 -16.95 14.41 20.22
CA ARG A 291 -16.24 15.54 20.84
C ARG A 291 -15.25 15.06 21.90
N SER A 292 -14.12 15.76 21.97
CA SER A 292 -13.09 15.50 22.99
C SER A 292 -12.53 16.82 23.49
N PRO A 293 -12.30 16.99 24.80
CA PRO A 293 -11.82 18.25 25.35
C PRO A 293 -10.43 18.56 24.79
N LEU A 294 -10.24 19.78 24.30
CA LEU A 294 -8.96 20.27 23.81
C LEU A 294 -8.01 20.39 25.00
N LYS A 295 -6.84 19.78 24.89
CA LYS A 295 -5.80 19.81 25.93
C LYS A 295 -4.64 20.67 25.46
N ASP A 296 -4.10 21.49 26.36
CA ASP A 296 -2.87 22.25 26.11
C ASP A 296 -1.62 21.34 26.16
N LYS A 297 -0.43 21.91 25.87
CA LYS A 297 0.87 21.21 25.89
C LYS A 297 1.14 20.49 27.23
N ASP A 298 0.57 20.98 28.33
CA ASP A 298 0.68 20.39 29.67
C ASP A 298 -0.46 19.43 30.02
N GLY A 299 -1.32 19.06 29.06
CA GLY A 299 -2.43 18.12 29.25
C GLY A 299 -3.66 18.69 29.97
N LYS A 300 -3.64 19.97 30.37
CA LYS A 300 -4.79 20.67 30.97
C LYS A 300 -5.84 21.01 29.92
N GLN A 301 -7.11 20.86 30.27
CA GLN A 301 -8.22 21.22 29.38
C GLN A 301 -8.22 22.73 29.13
N GLN A 302 -8.29 23.14 27.87
CA GLN A 302 -8.45 24.53 27.51
C GLN A 302 -9.91 24.94 27.68
N THR A 303 -10.13 26.09 28.32
CA THR A 303 -11.45 26.67 28.58
C THR A 303 -11.50 28.09 28.02
N ASP A 304 -12.59 28.44 27.36
CA ASP A 304 -12.93 29.79 26.93
C ASP A 304 -14.03 30.38 27.86
N MET A 305 -14.45 31.63 27.64
CA MET A 305 -15.56 32.29 28.35
C MET A 305 -16.87 31.49 28.35
N PHE A 306 -17.02 30.53 27.43
CA PHE A 306 -18.19 29.67 27.27
C PHE A 306 -17.97 28.22 27.75
N GLY A 307 -16.90 27.95 28.49
CA GLY A 307 -16.58 26.63 29.06
C GLY A 307 -15.47 25.88 28.33
N VAL A 308 -15.45 24.54 28.46
CA VAL A 308 -14.41 23.68 27.89
C VAL A 308 -14.43 23.75 26.36
N ILE A 309 -13.27 23.98 25.75
CA ILE A 309 -13.10 23.94 24.29
C ILE A 309 -13.04 22.48 23.87
N TYR A 310 -13.89 22.09 22.93
CA TYR A 310 -13.91 20.73 22.39
C TYR A 310 -13.37 20.69 20.97
N THR A 311 -12.59 19.65 20.68
CA THR A 311 -12.30 19.21 19.31
C THR A 311 -13.42 18.29 18.86
N TYR A 312 -14.09 18.66 17.77
CA TYR A 312 -15.13 17.84 17.16
C TYR A 312 -14.53 17.00 16.03
N ARG A 313 -14.98 15.76 15.88
CA ARG A 313 -14.65 14.89 14.75
C ARG A 313 -15.94 14.31 14.24
N CYS A 314 -16.24 14.56 12.97
CA CYS A 314 -17.51 14.16 12.37
C CYS A 314 -17.25 13.07 11.32
N ILE A 315 -18.07 12.02 11.31
CA ILE A 315 -18.05 10.93 10.33
C ILE A 315 -19.42 10.91 9.65
N LEU A 316 -19.43 11.11 8.34
CA LEU A 316 -20.61 10.95 7.52
C LEU A 316 -20.74 9.49 7.09
N THR A 317 -21.93 8.91 7.28
CA THR A 317 -22.24 7.53 6.89
C THR A 317 -23.70 7.38 6.48
N ASN A 318 -23.97 6.36 5.68
CA ASN A 318 -25.32 5.86 5.39
C ASN A 318 -25.73 4.69 6.30
N ASN A 319 -24.91 4.36 7.31
CA ASN A 319 -25.19 3.29 8.28
C ASN A 319 -26.06 3.79 9.45
N TRP A 320 -27.29 3.27 9.51
CA TRP A 320 -28.27 3.54 10.57
C TRP A 320 -28.41 2.41 11.60
N THR A 321 -27.84 1.24 11.33
CA THR A 321 -28.01 0.03 12.16
C THR A 321 -26.97 -0.04 13.28
N SER A 322 -25.75 0.39 13.03
CA SER A 322 -24.65 0.36 14.02
C SER A 322 -24.74 1.52 15.02
N THR A 323 -24.22 1.31 16.23
CA THR A 323 -24.14 2.38 17.23
C THR A 323 -23.06 3.40 16.87
N GLU A 324 -23.15 4.62 17.41
CA GLU A 324 -22.11 5.65 17.23
C GLU A 324 -20.73 5.14 17.67
N LYS A 325 -20.69 4.38 18.78
CA LYS A 325 -19.47 3.76 19.30
C LYS A 325 -18.85 2.83 18.27
N ASP A 326 -19.65 1.94 17.68
CA ASP A 326 -19.17 0.95 16.72
C ASP A 326 -18.67 1.63 15.45
N ILE A 327 -19.37 2.65 14.98
CA ILE A 327 -18.98 3.44 13.80
C ILE A 327 -17.62 4.12 14.04
N ILE A 328 -17.43 4.77 15.20
CA ILE A 328 -16.16 5.44 15.50
C ILE A 328 -15.04 4.42 15.71
N THR A 329 -15.31 3.30 16.39
CA THR A 329 -14.32 2.23 16.61
C THR A 329 -13.86 1.65 15.27
N PHE A 330 -14.81 1.32 14.40
CA PHE A 330 -14.53 0.83 13.05
C PHE A 330 -13.79 1.86 12.19
N TYR A 331 -14.14 3.15 12.30
CA TYR A 331 -13.41 4.20 11.58
C TYR A 331 -11.97 4.35 12.07
N ASN A 332 -11.73 4.21 13.38
CA ASN A 332 -10.40 4.36 13.97
C ASN A 332 -9.42 3.24 13.55
N GLU A 333 -9.91 2.05 13.20
CA GLU A 333 -9.07 0.97 12.64
C GLU A 333 -8.36 1.37 11.34
N ARG A 334 -8.86 2.39 10.62
CA ARG A 334 -8.20 2.99 9.46
C ARG A 334 -6.81 3.53 9.77
N GLY A 335 -6.45 3.78 11.04
CA GLY A 335 -5.07 4.08 11.44
C GLY A 335 -4.06 3.00 11.01
N ALA A 336 -4.52 1.78 10.71
CA ALA A 336 -3.70 0.75 10.09
C ALA A 336 -3.17 1.14 8.69
N SER A 337 -3.87 2.00 7.94
CA SER A 337 -3.42 2.52 6.64
C SER A 337 -2.15 3.37 6.76
N GLU A 338 -2.05 4.22 7.78
CA GLU A 338 -0.81 5.00 8.03
C GLU A 338 0.37 4.06 8.28
N LYS A 339 0.15 3.00 9.07
CA LYS A 339 1.17 1.97 9.28
C LYS A 339 1.53 1.27 7.97
N ASN A 340 0.56 0.98 7.09
CA ASN A 340 0.84 0.37 5.78
C ASN A 340 1.75 1.24 4.92
N PHE A 341 1.53 2.55 4.90
CA PHE A 341 2.38 3.49 4.17
C PHE A 341 3.77 3.62 4.80
N ASP A 342 3.87 3.60 6.14
CA ASP A 342 5.17 3.53 6.83
C ASP A 342 5.97 2.29 6.42
N ILE A 343 5.33 1.11 6.32
CA ILE A 343 5.99 -0.10 5.82
C ILE A 343 6.47 0.12 4.39
N GLN A 344 5.63 0.71 3.54
CA GLN A 344 5.95 0.90 2.14
C GLN A 344 7.13 1.88 1.92
N ASN A 345 7.18 2.94 2.73
CA ASN A 345 8.27 3.92 2.72
C ASN A 345 9.59 3.31 3.17
N ASN A 346 9.58 2.61 4.31
CA ASN A 346 10.81 2.15 4.98
C ASN A 346 11.29 0.77 4.53
N ASP A 347 10.39 -0.14 4.17
CA ASP A 347 10.76 -1.53 3.84
C ASP A 347 10.71 -1.81 2.31
N PHE A 348 9.96 -1.01 1.53
CA PHE A 348 9.71 -1.26 0.10
C PHE A 348 10.05 -0.08 -0.82
N GLY A 349 10.84 0.89 -0.33
CA GLY A 349 11.54 1.84 -1.18
C GLY A 349 10.76 3.07 -1.63
N TRP A 350 9.54 3.34 -1.15
CA TRP A 350 8.82 4.58 -1.52
C TRP A 350 9.53 5.86 -1.03
N ALA A 351 10.37 5.77 0.00
CA ALA A 351 11.23 6.87 0.43
C ALA A 351 12.36 7.19 -0.57
N HIS A 352 12.72 6.25 -1.45
CA HIS A 352 13.87 6.33 -2.35
C HIS A 352 13.46 6.10 -3.80
N LEU A 353 12.57 6.96 -4.32
CA LEU A 353 12.13 6.91 -5.71
C LEU A 353 13.34 7.03 -6.67
N PRO A 354 13.56 6.11 -7.61
CA PRO A 354 14.81 6.06 -8.40
C PRO A 354 14.79 6.98 -9.63
N PHE A 355 13.62 7.47 -10.06
CA PHE A 355 13.49 8.16 -11.35
C PHE A 355 13.22 9.65 -11.22
N SER A 356 13.44 10.37 -12.32
CA SER A 356 13.31 11.84 -12.38
C SER A 356 11.89 12.31 -12.64
N PHE A 357 11.04 11.46 -13.22
CA PHE A 357 9.69 11.81 -13.66
C PHE A 357 8.60 11.03 -12.91
N MET A 358 7.45 11.66 -12.67
CA MET A 358 6.30 11.10 -11.97
C MET A 358 5.79 9.81 -12.62
N ALA A 359 5.74 9.77 -13.96
CA ALA A 359 5.26 8.61 -14.71
C ALA A 359 6.13 7.37 -14.48
N GLU A 360 7.46 7.55 -14.50
CA GLU A 360 8.42 6.47 -14.23
C GLU A 360 8.36 6.04 -12.76
N ASN A 361 8.27 7.01 -11.84
CA ASN A 361 8.15 6.74 -10.41
C ASN A 361 6.83 6.04 -10.06
N MET A 362 5.74 6.32 -10.78
CA MET A 362 4.47 5.60 -10.60
C MET A 362 4.63 4.11 -10.92
N VAL A 363 5.39 3.76 -11.98
CA VAL A 363 5.72 2.35 -12.26
C VAL A 363 6.46 1.73 -11.09
N PHE A 364 7.51 2.39 -10.59
CA PHE A 364 8.28 1.89 -9.47
C PHE A 364 7.42 1.68 -8.21
N MET A 365 6.54 2.63 -7.91
CA MET A 365 5.62 2.55 -6.79
C MET A 365 4.63 1.38 -6.93
N MET A 366 4.08 1.17 -8.13
CA MET A 366 3.18 0.04 -8.41
C MET A 366 3.89 -1.31 -8.26
N VAL A 367 5.11 -1.44 -8.80
CA VAL A 367 5.87 -2.69 -8.72
C VAL A 367 6.29 -2.98 -7.27
N THR A 368 6.67 -1.97 -6.50
CA THR A 368 6.97 -2.13 -5.06
C THR A 368 5.72 -2.38 -4.21
N ALA A 369 4.53 -1.91 -4.63
CA ALA A 369 3.26 -2.30 -4.01
C ALA A 369 2.92 -3.78 -4.30
N MET A 370 3.18 -4.27 -5.51
CA MET A 370 3.08 -5.69 -5.86
C MET A 370 4.04 -6.54 -5.00
N LEU A 371 5.27 -6.07 -4.82
CA LEU A 371 6.26 -6.70 -3.92
C LEU A 371 5.74 -6.79 -2.50
N LYS A 372 5.18 -5.70 -1.96
CA LYS A 372 4.63 -5.70 -0.59
C LYS A 372 3.48 -6.71 -0.44
N ASN A 373 2.61 -6.82 -1.43
CA ASN A 373 1.56 -7.83 -1.42
C ASN A 373 2.13 -9.26 -1.53
N PHE A 374 3.16 -9.45 -2.36
CA PHE A 374 3.88 -10.73 -2.44
C PHE A 374 4.55 -11.09 -1.12
N TYR A 375 5.15 -10.12 -0.43
CA TYR A 375 5.68 -10.30 0.92
C TYR A 375 4.59 -10.71 1.92
N LEU A 376 3.41 -10.06 1.88
CA LEU A 376 2.27 -10.45 2.73
C LEU A 376 1.83 -11.90 2.47
N TYR A 377 1.86 -12.34 1.21
CA TYR A 377 1.63 -13.74 0.87
C TYR A 377 2.71 -14.64 1.50
N LEU A 378 3.99 -14.33 1.28
CA LEU A 378 5.12 -15.12 1.81
C LEU A 378 5.09 -15.25 3.33
N VAL A 379 4.96 -14.13 4.05
CA VAL A 379 4.98 -14.13 5.52
C VAL A 379 3.80 -14.91 6.09
N ARG A 380 2.63 -14.87 5.45
CA ARG A 380 1.44 -15.64 5.90
C ARG A 380 1.67 -17.16 5.82
N HIS A 381 2.33 -17.64 4.77
CA HIS A 381 2.59 -19.08 4.58
C HIS A 381 3.81 -19.54 5.38
N ILE A 382 4.89 -18.76 5.39
CA ILE A 382 6.15 -19.14 6.04
C ILE A 382 6.04 -19.05 7.56
N SER A 383 5.30 -18.08 8.11
CA SER A 383 5.14 -17.94 9.58
C SER A 383 4.39 -19.10 10.24
N GLU A 384 3.65 -19.90 9.47
CA GLU A 384 2.98 -21.10 10.00
C GLU A 384 3.98 -22.20 10.37
N LYS A 385 5.14 -22.23 9.68
CA LYS A 385 6.22 -23.20 9.90
C LYS A 385 7.40 -22.60 10.68
N VAL A 386 7.64 -21.30 10.55
CA VAL A 386 8.76 -20.60 11.18
C VAL A 386 8.29 -19.89 12.45
N LYS A 387 8.40 -20.58 13.59
CA LYS A 387 7.92 -20.09 14.91
C LYS A 387 8.36 -18.65 15.30
N PRO A 388 9.60 -18.19 15.01
CA PRO A 388 9.99 -16.81 15.31
C PRO A 388 9.25 -15.75 14.49
N LEU A 389 8.60 -16.11 13.38
CA LEU A 389 7.89 -15.20 12.51
C LEU A 389 6.40 -15.17 12.86
N LYS A 390 5.80 -13.97 12.78
CA LYS A 390 4.37 -13.75 12.90
C LYS A 390 3.85 -13.25 11.56
N LYS A 391 2.55 -13.41 11.30
CA LYS A 391 1.87 -12.86 10.11
C LYS A 391 2.01 -11.33 9.99
N THR A 392 2.33 -10.65 11.09
CA THR A 392 2.55 -9.20 11.19
C THR A 392 4.02 -8.80 11.25
N SER A 393 4.97 -9.74 11.12
CA SER A 393 6.40 -9.44 11.13
C SER A 393 6.77 -8.47 10.01
N ARG A 394 7.68 -7.53 10.32
CA ARG A 394 8.28 -6.60 9.34
C ARG A 394 9.33 -7.31 8.48
N LEU A 395 9.66 -6.73 7.34
CA LEU A 395 10.60 -7.30 6.37
C LEU A 395 11.95 -7.64 7.01
N LYS A 396 12.49 -6.76 7.86
CA LYS A 396 13.78 -6.97 8.55
C LYS A 396 13.79 -8.26 9.39
N ALA A 397 12.71 -8.56 10.10
CA ALA A 397 12.59 -9.80 10.87
C ALA A 397 12.46 -11.02 9.96
N PHE A 398 11.72 -10.90 8.86
CA PHE A 398 11.62 -11.95 7.85
C PHE A 398 12.98 -12.27 7.22
N ILE A 399 13.77 -11.25 6.87
CA ILE A 399 15.13 -11.42 6.37
C ILE A 399 15.98 -12.17 7.39
N LEU A 400 16.03 -11.66 8.64
CA LEU A 400 16.84 -12.24 9.70
C LEU A 400 16.53 -13.71 9.98
N HIS A 401 15.24 -14.06 10.06
CA HIS A 401 14.85 -15.40 10.48
C HIS A 401 14.77 -16.39 9.32
N PHE A 402 14.40 -15.96 8.10
CA PHE A 402 14.15 -16.87 6.97
C PHE A 402 15.09 -16.67 5.77
N VAL A 403 15.37 -15.44 5.36
CA VAL A 403 16.18 -15.22 4.13
C VAL A 403 17.67 -15.44 4.41
N SER A 404 18.16 -14.90 5.53
CA SER A 404 19.55 -14.96 5.98
C SER A 404 19.91 -16.35 6.51
N VAL A 405 20.30 -17.24 5.61
CA VAL A 405 20.84 -18.57 5.92
C VAL A 405 21.97 -18.88 4.94
N PRO A 406 23.16 -19.29 5.40
CA PRO A 406 24.24 -19.62 4.49
C PRO A 406 23.87 -20.83 3.63
N ALA A 407 24.10 -20.74 2.31
CA ALA A 407 23.74 -21.81 1.39
C ALA A 407 24.73 -21.99 0.24
N LYS A 408 24.79 -23.21 -0.29
CA LYS A 408 25.66 -23.58 -1.42
C LYS A 408 24.97 -24.58 -2.33
N TRP A 409 24.96 -24.30 -3.62
CA TRP A 409 24.56 -25.27 -4.63
C TRP A 409 25.74 -26.20 -4.95
N VAL A 410 25.49 -27.50 -4.91
CA VAL A 410 26.46 -28.55 -5.26
C VAL A 410 25.84 -29.47 -6.29
N ARG A 411 26.63 -29.91 -7.27
CA ARG A 411 26.20 -30.90 -8.25
C ARG A 411 26.68 -32.28 -7.82
N THR A 412 25.76 -33.18 -7.52
CA THR A 412 26.05 -34.55 -7.07
C THR A 412 25.17 -35.51 -7.85
N GLY A 413 25.74 -36.56 -8.45
CA GLY A 413 24.96 -37.59 -9.16
C GLY A 413 24.05 -37.05 -10.27
N ARG A 414 24.52 -36.08 -11.07
CA ARG A 414 23.75 -35.35 -12.10
C ARG A 414 22.58 -34.49 -11.59
N GLN A 415 22.34 -34.45 -10.28
CA GLN A 415 21.33 -33.60 -9.65
C GLN A 415 21.97 -32.35 -9.03
N ASN A 416 21.22 -31.25 -8.98
CA ASN A 416 21.61 -30.06 -8.23
C ASN A 416 21.03 -30.17 -6.81
N VAL A 417 21.88 -30.06 -5.80
CA VAL A 417 21.53 -30.15 -4.39
C VAL A 417 21.84 -28.80 -3.73
N LEU A 418 20.86 -28.25 -3.02
CA LEU A 418 21.04 -27.04 -2.22
C LEU A 418 21.39 -27.43 -0.78
N ASN A 419 22.62 -27.14 -0.36
CA ASN A 419 23.04 -27.32 1.02
C ASN A 419 22.76 -26.03 1.80
N LEU A 420 21.98 -26.14 2.88
CA LEU A 420 21.75 -25.07 3.84
C LEU A 420 22.60 -25.33 5.10
N TYR A 421 23.44 -24.38 5.49
CA TYR A 421 24.31 -24.52 6.66
C TYR A 421 23.66 -23.90 7.89
N THR A 422 22.77 -24.66 8.53
CA THR A 422 22.01 -24.18 9.69
C THR A 422 21.52 -25.32 10.58
N ASN A 423 21.29 -25.02 11.86
CA ASN A 423 20.61 -25.89 12.81
C ASN A 423 19.08 -25.70 12.80
N LYS A 424 18.56 -24.77 11.99
CA LYS A 424 17.13 -24.46 11.85
C LYS A 424 16.44 -25.55 11.02
N THR A 425 15.80 -26.51 11.69
CA THR A 425 15.17 -27.68 11.06
C THR A 425 13.96 -27.34 10.19
N TYR A 426 13.27 -26.22 10.45
CA TYR A 426 12.07 -25.82 9.70
C TYR A 426 12.34 -25.58 8.19
N TYR A 427 13.59 -25.37 7.78
CA TYR A 427 13.89 -25.26 6.34
C TYR A 427 13.65 -26.55 5.58
N ALA A 428 13.81 -27.71 6.23
CA ALA A 428 13.49 -29.00 5.61
C ALA A 428 12.00 -29.09 5.28
N GLU A 429 11.13 -28.65 6.18
CA GLU A 429 9.67 -28.65 5.98
C GLU A 429 9.20 -27.63 4.91
N ILE A 430 10.01 -26.60 4.63
CA ILE A 430 9.65 -25.51 3.71
C ILE A 430 10.19 -25.78 2.29
N PHE A 431 11.41 -26.29 2.17
CA PHE A 431 12.05 -26.50 0.86
C PHE A 431 11.66 -27.83 0.19
N ILE A 432 11.04 -28.77 0.92
CA ILE A 432 10.63 -30.08 0.40
C ILE A 432 9.19 -30.05 -0.19
N GLU A 433 8.43 -28.96 0.01
CA GLU A 433 7.14 -28.67 -0.66
C GLU A 433 7.30 -27.94 -2.01
#